data_AF-A0A6L2M192-F1
#
_entry.id   AF-A0A6L2M192-F1
#
_cell.length_a   1.000
_cell.length_b   1.000
_cell.length_c   1.000
_cell.angle_alpha   90.00
_cell.angle_beta   90.00
_cell.angle_gamma   90.00
#
_symmetry.space_group_name_H-M   'P 1'
#
loop_
_entity.id
_entity.type
_entity.pdbx_description
1 polymer ?
#
loop_
_entity_poly.entity_id
_entity_poly.type
_entity_poly.pdbx_seq_one_letter_code
_entity_poly.pdbx_strand_id
1 'polypeptide(L)'
;MENRYVVDISILGVMKNLEILILNNTEINEIPKEIGKLINLRPIEILACQYLNRVAKDVISKLRRLEEPRIELTWLGKEIDDRMVMVKNYIIEVKECIVDVMKLSKLTYLDLVLPGDVIPEGFNFGKLKRFGIQIGGFGHASSHLDCHLAIVKDYSQLV
;
A
#
# COMPACT_ATOMS: atom_id res chain seq x y z
N MET A 1 21.85 -14.69 -1.88
CA MET A 1 20.73 -14.58 -2.84
C MET A 1 19.47 -14.55 -2.00
N GLU A 2 18.91 -13.36 -1.80
CA GLU A 2 17.65 -13.21 -1.07
C GLU A 2 16.55 -13.84 -1.92
N ASN A 3 15.78 -14.75 -1.35
CA ASN A 3 14.64 -15.35 -2.02
C ASN A 3 13.53 -14.29 -2.14
N ARG A 4 13.47 -13.60 -3.29
CA ARG A 4 12.47 -12.55 -3.59
C ARG A 4 11.09 -13.11 -3.97
N TYR A 5 11.01 -14.43 -4.13
CA TYR A 5 9.80 -15.14 -4.50
C TYR A 5 8.98 -15.46 -3.26
N VAL A 6 8.02 -14.60 -2.94
CA VAL A 6 6.92 -14.98 -2.04
C VAL A 6 5.84 -15.61 -2.91
N VAL A 7 6.05 -16.87 -3.28
CA VAL A 7 5.13 -17.61 -4.16
C VAL A 7 3.86 -18.03 -3.42
N ASP A 8 3.99 -18.33 -2.12
CA ASP A 8 2.86 -18.69 -1.27
C ASP A 8 2.89 -17.94 0.07
N ILE A 9 1.82 -17.20 0.30
CA ILE A 9 1.51 -16.36 1.46
C ILE A 9 0.34 -16.94 2.28
N SER A 10 -0.18 -18.10 1.89
CA SER A 10 -1.30 -18.79 2.55
C SER A 10 -1.07 -18.97 4.06
N ILE A 11 0.19 -19.18 4.45
CA ILE A 11 0.62 -19.32 5.85
C ILE A 11 0.25 -18.11 6.71
N LEU A 12 0.21 -16.90 6.16
CA LEU A 12 -0.22 -15.70 6.90
C LEU A 12 -1.64 -15.87 7.44
N GLY A 13 -2.50 -16.60 6.73
CA GLY A 13 -3.89 -16.77 7.12
C GLY A 13 -4.11 -17.46 8.48
N VAL A 14 -3.13 -18.22 8.97
CA VAL A 14 -3.17 -18.94 10.25
C VAL A 14 -2.40 -18.24 11.37
N MET A 15 -1.60 -17.21 11.06
CA MET A 15 -0.75 -16.48 12.03
C MET A 15 -1.55 -15.43 12.82
N LYS A 16 -2.54 -15.86 13.61
CA LYS A 16 -3.47 -14.96 14.32
C LYS A 16 -2.83 -14.03 15.34
N ASN A 17 -1.65 -14.37 15.84
CA ASN A 17 -0.90 -13.57 16.82
C ASN A 17 0.14 -12.65 16.17
N LEU A 18 0.23 -12.61 14.83
CA LEU A 18 1.17 -11.73 14.15
C LEU A 18 0.78 -10.27 14.36
N GLU A 19 1.69 -9.49 14.92
CA GLU A 19 1.49 -8.06 15.17
C GLU A 19 2.18 -7.17 14.13
N ILE A 20 3.24 -7.65 13.47
CA ILE A 20 4.04 -6.89 12.50
C ILE A 20 4.20 -7.75 11.24
N LEU A 21 3.97 -7.16 10.07
CA LEU A 21 4.17 -7.80 8.76
C LEU A 21 4.95 -6.86 7.84
N ILE A 22 6.03 -7.36 7.24
CA ILE A 22 6.86 -6.64 6.28
C ILE A 22 6.99 -7.51 5.03
N LEU A 23 6.62 -6.98 3.87
CA LEU A 23 6.63 -7.65 2.56
C LEU A 23 7.43 -6.87 1.51
N ASN A 24 8.40 -6.07 1.94
CA ASN A 24 9.17 -5.21 1.04
C ASN A 24 9.98 -6.00 0.02
N ASN A 25 10.15 -5.43 -1.18
CA ASN A 25 10.95 -6.01 -2.27
C ASN A 25 10.54 -7.46 -2.64
N THR A 26 9.25 -7.78 -2.45
CA THR A 26 8.71 -9.10 -2.82
C THR A 26 8.04 -9.05 -4.18
N GLU A 27 7.92 -10.21 -4.83
CA GLU A 27 7.27 -10.34 -6.13
C GLU A 27 5.75 -10.54 -6.04
N ILE A 28 5.11 -10.10 -4.93
CA ILE A 28 3.65 -10.19 -4.82
C ILE A 28 2.98 -9.36 -5.93
N ASN A 29 1.93 -9.93 -6.53
CA ASN A 29 1.12 -9.25 -7.55
C ASN A 29 -0.18 -8.67 -6.98
N GLU A 30 -0.61 -9.14 -5.81
CA GLU A 30 -1.82 -8.75 -5.10
C GLU A 30 -1.53 -8.61 -3.60
N ILE A 31 -2.17 -7.64 -2.93
CA ILE A 31 -2.32 -7.68 -1.46
C ILE A 31 -3.39 -8.74 -1.14
N PRO A 32 -3.01 -9.92 -0.62
CA PRO A 32 -3.90 -11.07 -0.51
C PRO A 32 -4.97 -10.96 0.57
N LYS A 33 -6.06 -11.72 0.39
CA LYS A 33 -7.11 -11.88 1.41
C LYS A 33 -6.62 -12.47 2.73
N GLU A 34 -5.52 -13.22 2.71
CA GLU A 34 -4.86 -13.80 3.87
C GLU A 34 -4.44 -12.74 4.89
N ILE A 35 -4.00 -11.55 4.43
CA ILE A 35 -3.65 -10.45 5.34
C ILE A 35 -4.87 -10.04 6.17
N GLY A 36 -6.07 -10.03 5.59
CA GLY A 36 -7.31 -9.71 6.30
C GLY A 36 -7.68 -10.69 7.43
N LYS A 37 -6.94 -11.80 7.57
CA LYS A 37 -7.09 -12.77 8.66
C LYS A 37 -6.19 -12.44 9.87
N LEU A 38 -5.27 -11.48 9.75
CA LEU A 38 -4.29 -11.06 10.76
C LEU A 38 -4.89 -10.00 11.71
N ILE A 39 -5.83 -10.43 12.56
CA ILE A 39 -6.62 -9.51 13.40
C ILE A 39 -5.82 -8.74 14.47
N ASN A 40 -4.60 -9.18 14.77
CA ASN A 40 -3.69 -8.54 15.72
C ASN A 40 -2.64 -7.65 15.05
N LEU A 41 -2.66 -7.52 13.73
CA LEU A 41 -1.69 -6.72 12.99
C LEU A 41 -1.82 -5.23 13.36
N ARG A 42 -0.68 -4.59 13.62
CA ARG A 42 -0.55 -3.20 14.06
C ARG A 42 0.26 -2.39 13.02
N PRO A 43 1.54 -2.68 12.77
CA PRO A 43 2.22 -2.23 11.54
C PRO A 43 2.08 -3.20 10.37
N ILE A 44 1.98 -2.62 9.16
CA ILE A 44 2.15 -3.34 7.90
C ILE A 44 3.02 -2.52 6.94
N GLU A 45 4.05 -3.15 6.37
CA GLU A 45 4.94 -2.52 5.38
C GLU A 45 4.97 -3.33 4.09
N ILE A 46 4.60 -2.70 2.97
CA ILE A 46 4.60 -3.27 1.62
C ILE A 46 5.19 -2.21 0.67
N LEU A 47 6.51 -2.24 0.50
CA LEU A 47 7.26 -1.28 -0.31
C LEU A 47 8.04 -1.96 -1.44
N ALA A 48 8.24 -1.25 -2.56
CA ALA A 48 9.04 -1.73 -3.69
C ALA A 48 8.63 -3.12 -4.25
N CYS A 49 7.33 -3.44 -4.24
CA CYS A 49 6.78 -4.67 -4.82
C CYS A 49 6.46 -4.46 -6.31
N GLN A 50 7.43 -4.72 -7.19
CA GLN A 50 7.39 -4.33 -8.61
C GLN A 50 6.22 -4.92 -9.43
N TYR A 51 5.61 -6.00 -8.97
CA TYR A 51 4.47 -6.65 -9.65
C TYR A 51 3.12 -6.33 -9.03
N LEU A 52 3.08 -5.57 -7.93
CA LEU A 52 1.85 -5.29 -7.19
C LEU A 52 0.90 -4.44 -8.04
N ASN A 53 -0.14 -5.06 -8.56
CA ASN A 53 -1.09 -4.45 -9.48
C ASN A 53 -2.55 -4.81 -9.19
N ARG A 54 -2.80 -5.42 -8.03
CA ARG A 54 -4.13 -5.75 -7.49
C ARG A 54 -4.18 -5.51 -5.99
N VAL A 55 -5.36 -5.18 -5.49
CA VAL A 55 -5.64 -5.17 -4.05
C VAL A 55 -6.92 -5.95 -3.79
N ALA A 56 -6.85 -7.03 -3.00
CA ALA A 56 -8.03 -7.80 -2.67
C ALA A 56 -9.03 -6.95 -1.84
N LYS A 57 -10.32 -7.09 -2.15
CA LYS A 57 -11.38 -6.33 -1.50
C LYS A 57 -11.47 -6.64 0.01
N ASP A 58 -11.81 -5.61 0.79
CA ASP A 58 -12.03 -5.69 2.23
C ASP A 58 -10.86 -6.30 3.03
N VAL A 59 -9.62 -6.22 2.53
CA VAL A 59 -8.46 -6.73 3.26
C VAL A 59 -8.10 -5.80 4.40
N ILE A 60 -7.90 -4.52 4.08
CA ILE A 60 -7.43 -3.54 5.05
C ILE A 60 -8.50 -3.22 6.09
N SER A 61 -9.77 -3.13 5.71
CA SER A 61 -10.89 -2.88 6.64
C SER A 61 -11.07 -3.96 7.73
N LYS A 62 -10.56 -5.18 7.51
CA LYS A 62 -10.57 -6.25 8.52
C LYS A 62 -9.50 -6.07 9.60
N LEU A 63 -8.48 -5.24 9.36
CA LEU A 63 -7.35 -5.04 10.25
C LEU A 63 -7.68 -4.01 11.35
N ARG A 64 -8.60 -4.36 12.26
CA ARG A 64 -9.16 -3.43 13.25
C ARG A 64 -8.16 -2.83 14.25
N ARG A 65 -6.97 -3.43 14.37
CA ARG A 65 -5.88 -2.99 15.25
C ARG A 65 -4.75 -2.29 14.50
N LEU A 66 -4.89 -2.07 13.18
CA LEU A 66 -3.85 -1.48 12.37
C LEU A 66 -3.62 -0.02 12.75
N GLU A 67 -2.36 0.30 13.02
CA GLU A 67 -1.90 1.58 13.53
C GLU A 67 -0.98 2.28 12.52
N GLU A 68 -0.16 1.51 11.79
CA GLU A 68 0.96 2.02 11.00
C GLU A 68 1.09 1.31 9.63
N PRO A 69 0.17 1.54 8.67
CA PRO A 69 0.35 1.11 7.29
C PRO A 69 1.35 1.99 6.54
N ARG A 70 2.29 1.31 5.87
CA ARG A 70 3.23 1.86 4.90
C ARG A 70 3.13 1.07 3.61
N ILE A 71 2.48 1.63 2.58
CA ILE A 71 2.10 0.87 1.38
C ILE A 71 2.42 1.67 0.12
N GLU A 72 3.21 1.07 -0.76
CA GLU A 72 3.46 1.55 -2.11
C GLU A 72 2.54 0.82 -3.09
N LEU A 73 1.66 1.60 -3.75
CA LEU A 73 0.67 1.14 -4.73
C LEU A 73 0.97 1.73 -6.13
N THR A 74 2.22 2.04 -6.40
CA THR A 74 2.70 2.48 -7.71
C THR A 74 2.96 1.26 -8.58
N TRP A 75 2.19 1.13 -9.65
CA TRP A 75 2.38 0.07 -10.63
C TRP A 75 3.60 0.35 -11.52
N LEU A 76 4.51 -0.63 -11.67
CA LEU A 76 5.76 -0.52 -12.45
C LEU A 76 5.75 -1.25 -13.81
N GLY A 77 4.59 -1.72 -14.30
CA GLY A 77 4.57 -2.56 -15.50
C GLY A 77 4.99 -1.81 -16.79
N LYS A 78 6.05 -2.28 -17.46
CA LYS A 78 6.37 -1.99 -18.88
C LYS A 78 5.43 -2.79 -19.80
N GLU A 79 5.01 -2.25 -20.96
CA GLU A 79 4.12 -2.85 -22.04
C GLU A 79 2.62 -2.46 -22.15
N ILE A 80 2.34 -1.30 -22.75
CA ILE A 80 1.07 -0.56 -22.71
C ILE A 80 -0.12 -1.14 -23.52
N ASP A 81 0.01 -2.22 -24.31
CA ASP A 81 -0.94 -2.43 -25.41
C ASP A 81 -2.38 -2.88 -25.03
N ASP A 82 -2.60 -3.65 -23.95
CA ASP A 82 -3.95 -4.08 -23.53
C ASP A 82 -4.43 -3.46 -22.20
N ARG A 83 -3.71 -2.45 -21.69
CA ARG A 83 -3.69 -2.12 -20.24
C ARG A 83 -4.62 -1.02 -19.76
N MET A 84 -5.35 -0.32 -20.62
CA MET A 84 -6.19 0.80 -20.15
C MET A 84 -7.33 0.34 -19.21
N VAL A 85 -7.97 -0.81 -19.49
CA VAL A 85 -9.02 -1.37 -18.62
C VAL A 85 -8.42 -1.89 -17.30
N MET A 86 -7.28 -2.58 -17.35
CA MET A 86 -6.60 -3.07 -16.15
C MET A 86 -6.11 -1.94 -15.25
N VAL A 87 -5.56 -0.87 -15.83
CA VAL A 87 -5.15 0.34 -15.10
C VAL A 87 -6.36 0.99 -14.43
N LYS A 88 -7.49 1.15 -15.14
CA LYS A 88 -8.73 1.68 -14.53
C LYS A 88 -9.22 0.84 -13.35
N ASN A 89 -9.22 -0.49 -13.50
CA ASN A 89 -9.63 -1.40 -12.42
C ASN A 89 -8.69 -1.30 -11.22
N TYR A 90 -7.38 -1.26 -11.46
CA TYR A 90 -6.41 -1.09 -10.38
C TYR A 90 -6.61 0.23 -9.63
N ILE A 91 -6.83 1.34 -10.34
CA ILE A 91 -7.13 2.64 -9.71
C ILE A 91 -8.40 2.57 -8.86
N ILE A 92 -9.44 1.83 -9.30
CA ILE A 92 -10.66 1.61 -8.51
C ILE A 92 -10.33 0.80 -7.24
N GLU A 93 -9.59 -0.30 -7.36
CA GLU A 93 -9.17 -1.13 -6.22
C GLU A 93 -8.32 -0.35 -5.21
N VAL A 94 -7.40 0.50 -5.69
CA VAL A 94 -6.61 1.40 -4.84
C VAL A 94 -7.52 2.40 -4.13
N LYS A 95 -8.48 3.03 -4.82
CA LYS A 95 -9.44 3.95 -4.18
C LYS A 95 -10.25 3.27 -3.08
N GLU A 96 -10.76 2.06 -3.34
CA GLU A 96 -11.49 1.25 -2.35
C GLU A 96 -10.60 0.92 -1.14
N CYS A 97 -9.34 0.50 -1.39
CA CYS A 97 -8.36 0.23 -0.35
C CYS A 97 -8.10 1.45 0.53
N ILE A 98 -7.93 2.63 -0.09
CA ILE A 98 -7.72 3.88 0.63
C ILE A 98 -8.94 4.25 1.46
N VAL A 99 -10.17 4.13 0.93
CA VAL A 99 -11.41 4.30 1.71
C VAL A 99 -11.43 3.39 2.95
N ASP A 100 -10.99 2.14 2.81
CA ASP A 100 -10.91 1.21 3.93
C ASP A 100 -9.85 1.61 4.97
N VAL A 101 -8.68 2.10 4.54
CA VAL A 101 -7.67 2.69 5.43
C VAL A 101 -8.28 3.85 6.23
N MET A 102 -9.12 4.70 5.62
CA MET A 102 -9.73 5.83 6.31
C MET A 102 -10.66 5.43 7.46
N LYS A 103 -11.35 4.28 7.32
CA LYS A 103 -12.28 3.75 8.33
C LYS A 103 -11.56 3.18 9.55
N LEU A 104 -10.25 2.95 9.48
CA LEU A 104 -9.48 2.41 10.59
C LEU A 104 -9.44 3.41 11.76
N SER A 105 -9.91 2.94 12.92
CA SER A 105 -10.05 3.75 14.13
C SER A 105 -8.77 3.85 14.96
N LYS A 106 -7.79 2.96 14.71
CA LYS A 106 -6.50 2.91 15.42
C LYS A 106 -5.35 3.52 14.62
N LEU A 107 -5.62 3.99 13.40
CA LEU A 107 -4.61 4.58 12.52
C LEU A 107 -3.98 5.81 13.17
N THR A 108 -2.66 5.79 13.35
CA THR A 108 -1.89 6.91 13.94
C THR A 108 -0.76 7.38 13.06
N TYR A 109 -0.19 6.49 12.23
CA TYR A 109 0.83 6.76 11.22
C TYR A 109 0.32 6.30 9.86
N LEU A 110 0.67 7.01 8.80
CA LEU A 110 0.27 6.65 7.44
C LEU A 110 1.36 7.02 6.45
N ASP A 111 1.86 6.06 5.69
CA ASP A 111 2.83 6.29 4.61
C ASP A 111 2.29 5.64 3.33
N LEU A 112 2.00 6.44 2.31
CA LEU A 112 1.39 5.96 1.08
C LEU A 112 2.11 6.51 -0.15
N VAL A 113 2.43 5.64 -1.09
CA VAL A 113 2.87 6.02 -2.44
C VAL A 113 1.79 5.57 -3.42
N LEU A 114 1.19 6.53 -4.13
CA LEU A 114 -0.04 6.34 -4.88
C LEU A 114 0.18 6.63 -6.38
N PRO A 115 -0.49 5.89 -7.28
CA PRO A 115 -0.31 6.03 -8.72
C PRO A 115 -0.92 7.32 -9.32
N GLY A 116 -1.70 8.06 -8.52
CA GLY A 116 -2.37 9.30 -8.92
C GLY A 116 -3.23 9.86 -7.80
N ASP A 117 -4.05 10.87 -8.12
CA ASP A 117 -4.97 11.47 -7.15
C ASP A 117 -6.17 10.54 -6.87
N VAL A 118 -5.94 9.61 -5.95
CA VAL A 118 -6.89 8.58 -5.54
C VAL A 118 -7.34 8.76 -4.10
N ILE A 119 -7.01 9.89 -3.48
CA ILE A 119 -7.40 10.19 -2.10
C ILE A 119 -8.84 10.72 -2.10
N PRO A 120 -9.78 10.03 -1.41
CA PRO A 120 -11.13 10.53 -1.20
C PRO A 120 -11.19 11.93 -0.62
N GLU A 121 -12.15 12.72 -1.10
CA GLU A 121 -12.50 14.01 -0.51
C GLU A 121 -12.94 13.83 0.96
N GLY A 122 -12.59 14.80 1.81
CA GLY A 122 -12.94 14.78 3.22
C GLY A 122 -12.07 13.87 4.09
N PHE A 123 -10.95 13.35 3.57
CA PHE A 123 -10.02 12.60 4.41
C PHE A 123 -9.47 13.46 5.55
N ASN A 124 -9.80 13.09 6.78
CA ASN A 124 -9.39 13.82 7.97
C ASN A 124 -8.01 13.35 8.46
N PHE A 125 -6.97 14.04 7.98
CA PHE A 125 -5.59 13.88 8.44
C PHE A 125 -5.35 14.32 9.90
N GLY A 126 -6.29 15.06 10.51
CA GLY A 126 -6.16 15.58 11.86
C GLY A 126 -6.04 14.51 12.94
N LYS A 127 -6.56 13.29 12.69
CA LYS A 127 -6.42 12.15 13.62
C LYS A 127 -5.02 11.54 13.63
N LEU A 128 -4.21 11.79 12.59
CA LEU A 128 -2.89 11.20 12.42
C LEU A 128 -1.83 12.01 13.17
N LYS A 129 -0.94 11.29 13.85
CA LYS A 129 0.25 11.87 14.48
C LYS A 129 1.26 12.27 13.41
N ARG A 130 1.50 11.38 12.45
CA ARG A 130 2.46 11.56 11.33
C ARG A 130 1.88 10.99 10.05
N PHE A 131 2.19 11.61 8.92
CA PHE A 131 1.89 11.01 7.63
C PHE A 131 2.85 11.44 6.52
N GLY A 132 3.05 10.56 5.55
CA GLY A 132 3.69 10.79 4.27
C GLY A 132 2.78 10.30 3.16
N ILE A 133 2.57 11.14 2.15
CA ILE A 133 1.84 10.77 0.94
C ILE A 133 2.66 11.24 -0.24
N GLN A 134 2.95 10.32 -1.15
CA GLN A 134 3.46 10.61 -2.47
C GLN A 134 2.37 10.26 -3.50
N ILE A 135 2.05 11.20 -4.38
CA ILE A 135 1.10 11.04 -5.48
C ILE A 135 1.87 11.16 -6.80
N GLY A 136 1.74 10.14 -7.64
CA GLY A 136 2.46 10.07 -8.90
C GLY A 136 3.95 9.78 -8.70
N GLY A 137 4.67 9.74 -9.82
CA GLY A 137 6.06 9.29 -9.89
C GLY A 137 6.17 7.78 -10.07
N PHE A 138 7.14 7.38 -10.90
CA PHE A 138 7.53 5.99 -11.11
C PHE A 138 8.94 5.81 -10.54
N GLY A 139 9.13 5.04 -9.46
CA GLY A 139 10.47 4.59 -9.04
C GLY A 139 10.88 3.38 -9.89
N HIS A 140 12.06 3.24 -10.49
CA HIS A 140 13.39 3.77 -10.19
C HIS A 140 14.14 4.19 -11.47
N ALA A 141 14.79 5.36 -11.39
CA ALA A 141 15.97 5.79 -12.15
C ALA A 141 16.04 5.43 -13.65
N SER A 142 15.62 6.36 -14.50
CA SER A 142 16.45 7.03 -15.53
C SER A 142 15.56 7.68 -16.58
N SER A 143 15.87 8.93 -16.91
CA SER A 143 15.28 9.75 -17.97
C SER A 143 13.83 10.24 -17.75
N HIS A 144 13.76 11.49 -17.27
CA HIS A 144 12.72 12.48 -17.55
C HIS A 144 11.27 12.13 -17.15
N LEU A 145 10.93 12.34 -15.87
CA LEU A 145 9.69 12.97 -15.35
C LEU A 145 9.59 12.76 -13.82
N ASP A 146 10.40 13.50 -13.06
CA ASP A 146 10.26 13.63 -11.59
C ASP A 146 9.06 14.53 -11.24
N CYS A 147 7.86 14.14 -11.68
CA CYS A 147 6.63 14.85 -11.33
C CYS A 147 5.83 14.01 -10.33
N HIS A 148 6.21 14.11 -9.05
CA HIS A 148 5.44 13.57 -7.93
C HIS A 148 5.08 14.70 -6.96
N LEU A 149 3.88 14.62 -6.39
CA LEU A 149 3.43 15.51 -5.32
C LEU A 149 3.63 14.80 -3.98
N ALA A 150 4.45 15.38 -3.10
CA ALA A 150 4.65 14.87 -1.75
C ALA A 150 3.94 15.77 -0.71
N ILE A 151 3.14 15.17 0.16
CA ILE A 151 2.48 15.83 1.30
C ILE A 151 2.94 15.12 2.57
N VAL A 152 3.60 15.85 3.48
CA VAL A 152 4.21 15.26 4.68
C VAL A 152 3.88 16.09 5.92
N LYS A 153 3.57 15.41 7.02
CA LYS A 153 3.46 15.99 8.37
C LYS A 153 4.38 15.25 9.34
N ASP A 154 5.23 16.01 10.01
CA ASP A 154 6.30 15.57 10.93
C ASP A 154 7.44 14.82 10.19
N TYR A 155 8.42 15.62 9.77
CA TYR A 155 9.48 15.33 8.79
C TYR A 155 10.73 14.65 9.41
N SER A 156 10.61 14.09 10.61
CA SER A 156 11.78 13.75 11.45
C SER A 156 12.55 12.47 11.06
N GLN A 157 12.13 11.70 10.06
CA GLN A 157 12.96 10.63 9.45
C GLN A 157 12.62 10.43 7.97
N LEU A 158 13.37 11.12 7.11
CA LEU A 158 13.69 10.72 5.73
C LEU A 158 15.23 10.68 5.66
N VAL A 159 15.80 9.57 6.12
CA VAL A 159 17.20 9.16 5.88
C VAL A 159 17.16 7.67 5.57
#